data_AF-A0A8J6ZA79-F1
#
_entry.id   AF-A0A8J6ZA79-F1
#
_cell.length_a   1.000
_cell.length_b   1.000
_cell.length_c   1.000
_cell.angle_alpha   90.00
_cell.angle_beta   90.00
_cell.angle_gamma   90.00
#
_symmetry.space_group_name_H-M   'P 1'
#
loop_
_entity.id
_entity.type
_entity.pdbx_description
1 polymer ?
#
loop_
_entity_poly.entity_id
_entity_poly.type
_entity_poly.pdbx_seq_one_letter_code
_entity_poly.pdbx_strand_id
1 'polypeptide(L)'
;MLHLILFSITVGITATLVFDLWKYATDRLRGRSGSPWGLIGRWVLGLGQGRWRLDQSRRDPPGRAETATGWIFHYAVGIAYAAMLPLFWGAGYVAAPGLWPAVIVGFGLTTLAGLCLLTPAMGGGMLARNTPNQAQRIIETLQNHAIFALALYMGARAFA
;
A
#
# COMPACT_ATOMS: atom_id res chain seq x y z
N MET A 1 4.09 25.01 -4.08
CA MET A 1 4.96 23.99 -3.46
C MET A 1 4.38 23.49 -2.14
N LEU A 2 4.24 24.33 -1.10
CA LEU A 2 3.65 23.92 0.20
C LEU A 2 2.28 23.22 0.08
N HIS A 3 1.39 23.77 -0.75
CA HIS A 3 0.04 23.20 -0.96
C HIS A 3 0.08 21.77 -1.51
N LEU A 4 1.03 21.45 -2.40
CA LEU A 4 1.18 20.10 -2.94
C LEU A 4 1.71 19.13 -1.87
N ILE A 5 2.65 19.60 -1.03
CA ILE A 5 3.20 18.80 0.07
C ILE A 5 2.10 18.46 1.08
N LEU A 6 1.31 19.46 1.49
CA LEU A 6 0.18 19.25 2.40
C LEU A 6 -0.86 18.31 1.81
N PHE A 7 -1.18 18.47 0.52
CA PHE A 7 -2.08 17.56 -0.19
C PHE A 7 -1.55 16.12 -0.13
N SER A 8 -0.29 15.89 -0.54
CA SER A 8 0.29 14.54 -0.59
C SER A 8 0.35 13.87 0.79
N ILE A 9 0.73 14.62 1.82
CA ILE A 9 0.81 14.11 3.20
C ILE A 9 -0.60 13.77 3.70
N THR A 10 -1.52 14.73 3.67
CA THR A 10 -2.87 14.55 4.24
C THR A 10 -3.65 13.47 3.51
N VAL A 11 -3.68 13.51 2.18
CA VAL A 11 -4.43 12.55 1.37
C VAL A 11 -3.78 11.17 1.45
N GLY A 12 -2.45 11.08 1.39
CA GLY A 12 -1.72 9.82 1.50
C GLY A 12 -1.92 9.15 2.86
N ILE A 13 -1.75 9.88 3.97
CA ILE A 13 -1.99 9.34 5.32
C ILE A 13 -3.44 8.89 5.48
N THR A 14 -4.40 9.70 5.04
CA THR A 14 -5.83 9.37 5.18
C THR A 14 -6.19 8.10 4.39
N ALA A 15 -5.76 8.00 3.13
CA ALA A 15 -6.02 6.84 2.30
C ALA A 15 -5.41 5.55 2.88
N THR A 16 -4.16 5.65 3.37
CA THR A 16 -3.46 4.54 4.02
C THR A 16 -4.16 4.11 5.32
N LEU A 17 -4.61 5.07 6.14
CA LEU A 17 -5.33 4.77 7.38
C LEU A 17 -6.67 4.07 7.12
N VAL A 18 -7.45 4.53 6.12
CA VAL A 18 -8.71 3.87 5.74
C VAL A 18 -8.45 2.45 5.24
N PHE A 19 -7.40 2.24 4.44
CA PHE A 19 -6.96 0.91 4.03
C PHE A 19 -6.61 0.03 5.23
N ASP A 20 -5.86 0.55 6.21
CA ASP A 20 -5.46 -0.20 7.40
C ASP A 20 -6.68 -0.62 8.23
N LEU A 21 -7.64 0.29 8.42
CA LEU A 21 -8.89 0.00 9.13
C LEU A 21 -9.72 -1.05 8.40
N TRP A 22 -9.86 -0.92 7.07
CA TRP A 22 -10.54 -1.92 6.24
C TRP A 22 -9.86 -3.29 6.35
N LYS A 23 -8.53 -3.32 6.23
CA LYS A 23 -7.75 -4.54 6.31
C LYS A 23 -7.87 -5.18 7.69
N TYR A 24 -7.78 -4.38 8.75
CA TYR A 24 -7.97 -4.84 10.12
C TYR A 24 -9.35 -5.47 10.32
N ALA A 25 -10.42 -4.80 9.86
CA ALA A 25 -11.78 -5.31 9.96
C ALA A 25 -11.95 -6.63 9.19
N THR A 26 -11.50 -6.69 7.93
CA THR A 26 -11.63 -7.89 7.09
C THR A 26 -10.78 -9.06 7.58
N ASP A 27 -9.57 -8.80 8.09
CA ASP A 27 -8.73 -9.85 8.69
C ASP A 27 -9.36 -10.38 9.99
N ARG A 28 -9.94 -9.49 10.83
CA ARG A 28 -10.63 -9.90 12.05
C ARG A 28 -11.86 -10.76 11.78
N LEU A 29 -12.63 -10.44 10.73
CA LEU A 29 -13.76 -11.25 10.26
C LEU A 29 -13.33 -12.62 9.72
N ARG A 30 -12.13 -12.71 9.16
CA ARG A 30 -11.53 -13.97 8.64
C ARG A 30 -10.74 -14.74 9.71
N GLY A 31 -10.76 -14.31 10.96
CA GLY A 31 -10.03 -14.95 12.07
C GLY A 31 -8.50 -14.81 11.98
N ARG A 32 -8.00 -13.87 11.17
CA ARG A 32 -6.57 -13.58 11.03
C ARG A 32 -6.17 -12.48 12.02
N SER A 33 -4.96 -12.58 12.56
CA SER A 33 -4.40 -11.60 13.49
C SER A 33 -2.96 -11.24 13.12
N GLY A 34 -2.52 -10.08 13.59
CA GLY A 34 -1.17 -9.56 13.34
C GLY A 34 -1.11 -8.61 12.14
N SER A 35 -0.26 -7.60 12.25
CA SER A 35 0.02 -6.68 11.15
C SER A 35 1.05 -7.30 10.20
N PRO A 36 0.83 -7.28 8.87
CA PRO A 36 1.81 -7.77 7.92
C PRO A 36 3.05 -6.86 7.82
N TRP A 37 2.98 -5.63 8.35
CA TRP A 37 3.99 -4.60 8.14
C TRP A 37 5.35 -5.00 8.74
N GLY A 38 5.39 -5.80 9.79
CA GLY A 38 6.66 -6.31 10.35
C GLY A 38 7.50 -7.11 9.36
N LEU A 39 6.87 -8.01 8.58
CA LEU A 39 7.58 -8.78 7.56
C LEU A 39 7.99 -7.90 6.37
N ILE A 40 7.19 -6.88 6.04
CA ILE A 40 7.53 -5.90 5.01
C ILE A 40 8.75 -5.08 5.45
N GLY A 41 8.82 -4.65 6.72
CA GLY A 41 10.00 -3.95 7.21
C GLY A 41 11.24 -4.83 7.27
N ARG A 42 11.11 -6.12 7.60
CA ARG A 42 12.22 -7.09 7.46
C ARG A 42 12.70 -7.18 6.00
N TRP A 43 11.78 -7.22 5.05
CA TRP A 43 12.13 -7.19 3.62
C TRP A 43 12.83 -5.88 3.24
N VAL A 44 12.32 -4.72 3.66
CA VAL A 44 12.91 -3.39 3.38
C VAL A 44 14.34 -3.30 3.94
N LEU A 45 14.58 -3.73 5.18
CA LEU A 45 15.93 -3.77 5.76
C LEU A 45 16.85 -4.75 5.01
N GLY A 46 16.29 -5.83 4.46
CA GLY A 46 17.00 -6.78 3.61
C GLY A 46 17.42 -6.20 2.26
N LEU A 47 16.65 -5.27 1.68
CA LEU A 47 17.00 -4.61 0.42
C LEU A 47 18.35 -3.88 0.54
N GLY A 48 18.59 -3.21 1.66
CA GLY A 48 19.87 -2.55 1.95
C GLY A 48 21.07 -3.51 2.05
N GLN A 49 20.81 -4.82 2.11
CA GLN A 49 21.81 -5.89 2.17
C GLN A 49 21.82 -6.72 0.87
N GLY A 50 21.21 -6.23 -0.21
CA GLY A 50 21.14 -6.91 -1.50
C GLY A 50 20.11 -8.05 -1.58
N ARG A 51 19.28 -8.24 -0.53
CA ARG A 51 18.23 -9.27 -0.52
C ARG A 51 16.94 -8.73 -1.11
N TRP A 52 16.73 -8.99 -2.39
CA TRP A 52 15.54 -8.56 -3.14
C TRP A 52 14.25 -9.28 -2.73
N ARG A 53 14.37 -10.46 -2.11
CA ARG A 53 13.26 -11.27 -1.60
C ARG A 53 13.39 -11.44 -0.09
N LEU A 54 12.25 -11.51 0.59
CA LEU A 54 12.20 -11.86 2.01
C LEU A 54 12.79 -13.26 2.21
N ASP A 55 13.74 -13.35 3.14
CA ASP A 55 14.30 -14.62 3.59
C ASP A 55 13.26 -15.42 4.38
N GLN A 56 12.78 -16.51 3.78
CA GLN A 56 11.76 -17.40 4.35
C GLN A 56 12.33 -18.38 5.37
N SER A 57 13.67 -18.49 5.50
CA SER A 57 14.31 -19.36 6.49
C SER A 57 14.17 -18.81 7.91
N ARG A 58 14.07 -17.48 8.06
CA ARG A 58 13.83 -16.79 9.32
C ARG A 58 12.39 -16.93 9.76
N ARG A 59 12.16 -17.78 10.77
CA ARG A 59 10.84 -18.02 11.38
C ARG A 59 10.55 -17.19 12.63
N ASP A 60 11.54 -16.45 13.11
CA ASP A 60 11.37 -15.56 14.26
C ASP A 60 10.41 -14.42 13.92
N PRO A 61 9.50 -14.03 14.84
CA PRO A 61 8.58 -12.94 14.60
C PRO A 61 9.32 -11.61 14.36
N PRO A 62 8.75 -10.68 13.58
CA PRO A 62 9.36 -9.38 13.35
C PRO A 62 9.67 -8.62 14.64
N GLY A 63 10.90 -8.11 14.76
CA GLY A 63 11.31 -7.27 15.88
C GLY A 63 10.67 -5.87 15.83
N ARG A 64 10.95 -5.05 16.85
CA ARG A 64 10.44 -3.66 16.93
C ARG A 64 10.93 -2.79 15.76
N ALA A 65 12.22 -2.88 15.42
CA ALA A 65 12.79 -2.10 14.32
C ALA A 65 12.23 -2.51 12.95
N GLU A 66 12.04 -3.82 12.72
CA GLU A 66 11.40 -4.35 11.50
C GLU A 66 9.96 -3.85 11.42
N THR A 67 9.20 -3.90 12.52
CA THR A 67 7.83 -3.40 12.57
C THR A 67 7.74 -1.89 12.32
N ALA A 68 8.58 -1.08 12.97
CA ALA A 68 8.61 0.36 12.76
C ALA A 68 8.98 0.72 11.31
N THR A 69 10.00 0.05 10.75
CA THR A 69 10.41 0.25 9.35
C THR A 69 9.26 -0.07 8.39
N GLY A 70 8.54 -1.16 8.64
CA GLY A 70 7.40 -1.55 7.83
C GLY A 70 6.28 -0.51 7.82
N TRP A 71 5.91 0.01 8.98
CA TRP A 71 4.91 1.08 9.10
C TRP A 71 5.34 2.36 8.41
N ILE A 72 6.58 2.81 8.63
CA ILE A 72 7.13 4.01 7.99
C ILE A 72 7.11 3.85 6.47
N PHE A 73 7.59 2.71 5.96
CA PHE A 73 7.59 2.43 4.53
C PHE A 73 6.18 2.40 3.94
N HIS A 74 5.23 1.76 4.62
CA HIS A 74 3.82 1.69 4.20
C HIS A 74 3.19 3.08 4.03
N TYR A 75 3.34 3.94 5.04
CA TYR A 75 2.80 5.31 4.96
C TYR A 75 3.55 6.18 3.94
N ALA A 76 4.87 6.02 3.83
CA ALA A 76 5.66 6.72 2.81
C ALA A 76 5.20 6.37 1.39
N VAL A 77 4.91 5.10 1.12
CA VAL A 77 4.37 4.63 -0.16
C VAL A 77 2.98 5.21 -0.43
N GLY A 78 2.10 5.25 0.57
CA GLY A 78 0.78 5.91 0.43
C GLY A 78 0.87 7.41 0.09
N ILE A 79 1.78 8.12 0.76
CA ILE A 79 2.08 9.54 0.47
C ILE A 79 2.63 9.70 -0.95
N ALA A 80 3.52 8.81 -1.38
CA ALA A 80 4.06 8.83 -2.74
C ALA A 80 2.94 8.65 -3.79
N TYR A 81 2.00 7.73 -3.58
CA TYR A 81 0.85 7.57 -4.48
C TYR A 81 -0.06 8.80 -4.50
N ALA A 82 -0.29 9.46 -3.37
CA ALA A 82 -1.02 10.73 -3.36
C ALA A 82 -0.27 11.84 -4.12
N ALA A 83 1.05 11.92 -3.97
CA ALA A 83 1.89 12.88 -4.70
C ALA A 83 1.86 12.68 -6.22
N MET A 84 1.71 11.45 -6.70
CA MET A 84 1.62 11.15 -8.13
C MET A 84 0.43 11.86 -8.80
N LEU A 85 -0.66 12.15 -8.08
CA LEU A 85 -1.85 12.78 -8.66
C LEU A 85 -1.56 14.18 -9.22
N PRO A 86 -1.11 15.18 -8.43
CA PRO A 86 -0.73 16.48 -8.97
C PRO A 86 0.56 16.44 -9.81
N LEU A 87 1.43 15.44 -9.64
CA LEU A 87 2.63 15.31 -10.47
C LEU A 87 2.30 14.95 -11.92
N PHE A 88 1.33 14.06 -12.15
CA PHE A 88 0.97 13.61 -13.50
C PHE A 88 -0.22 14.36 -14.11
N TRP A 89 -1.16 14.85 -13.31
CA TRP A 89 -2.34 15.61 -13.79
C TRP A 89 -2.24 17.12 -13.51
N GLY A 90 -1.09 17.59 -13.04
CA GLY A 90 -0.82 18.99 -12.77
C GLY A 90 -1.39 19.48 -11.44
N ALA A 91 -0.89 20.64 -11.00
CA ALA A 91 -1.27 21.24 -9.72
C ALA A 91 -2.78 21.53 -9.60
N GLY A 92 -3.49 21.71 -10.73
CA GLY A 92 -4.94 21.90 -10.76
C GLY A 92 -5.74 20.71 -10.22
N TYR A 93 -5.17 19.49 -10.21
CA TYR A 93 -5.80 18.33 -9.61
C TYR A 93 -6.13 18.55 -8.12
N VAL A 94 -5.30 19.29 -7.40
CA VAL A 94 -5.53 19.57 -5.98
C VAL A 94 -6.81 20.38 -5.77
N ALA A 95 -7.11 21.34 -6.66
CA ALA A 95 -8.30 22.18 -6.57
C ALA A 95 -9.56 21.50 -7.14
N ALA A 96 -9.39 20.61 -8.12
CA ALA A 96 -10.49 19.89 -8.74
C ALA A 96 -10.14 18.41 -8.92
N PRO A 97 -10.16 17.61 -7.84
CA PRO A 97 -9.79 16.20 -7.92
C PRO A 97 -10.76 15.42 -8.79
N GLY A 98 -10.23 14.78 -9.84
CA GLY A 98 -10.97 13.85 -10.69
C GLY A 98 -10.89 12.42 -10.18
N LEU A 99 -11.95 11.63 -10.44
CA LEU A 99 -12.04 10.22 -10.06
C LEU A 99 -10.99 9.36 -10.78
N TRP A 100 -10.86 9.52 -12.10
CA TRP A 100 -10.03 8.62 -12.92
C TRP A 100 -8.54 8.61 -12.55
N PRO A 101 -7.88 9.75 -12.27
CA PRO A 101 -6.50 9.73 -11.77
C PRO A 101 -6.31 8.91 -10.50
N ALA A 102 -7.25 9.04 -9.54
CA ALA A 102 -7.22 8.27 -8.30
C ALA A 102 -7.47 6.77 -8.53
N VAL A 103 -8.30 6.39 -9.50
CA VAL A 103 -8.48 4.99 -9.90
C VAL A 103 -7.22 4.44 -10.58
N ILE A 104 -6.62 5.18 -11.52
CA ILE A 104 -5.41 4.74 -12.24
C ILE A 104 -4.26 4.51 -11.26
N VAL A 105 -4.02 5.46 -10.35
CA VAL A 105 -2.94 5.35 -9.36
C VAL A 105 -3.32 4.39 -8.25
N GLY A 106 -4.44 4.67 -7.56
CA GLY A 106 -4.84 4.02 -6.32
C GLY A 106 -5.39 2.61 -6.49
N PHE A 107 -5.90 2.23 -7.67
CA PHE A 107 -6.30 0.86 -7.97
C PHE A 107 -5.37 0.21 -8.98
N GLY A 108 -5.13 0.81 -10.15
CA GLY A 108 -4.35 0.21 -11.22
C GLY A 108 -2.88 -0.03 -10.83
N LEU A 109 -2.15 1.07 -10.61
CA LEU A 109 -0.71 1.02 -10.34
C LEU A 109 -0.39 0.29 -9.03
N THR A 110 -1.12 0.59 -7.97
CA THR A 110 -0.97 -0.06 -6.67
C THR A 110 -1.25 -1.57 -6.75
N THR A 111 -2.28 -2.02 -7.48
CA THR A 111 -2.55 -3.46 -7.66
C THR A 111 -1.43 -4.16 -8.40
N LEU A 112 -0.89 -3.53 -9.45
CA LEU A 112 0.27 -4.04 -10.17
C LEU A 112 1.50 -4.11 -9.26
N ALA A 113 1.75 -3.08 -8.45
CA ALA A 113 2.83 -3.10 -7.46
C ALA A 113 2.63 -4.23 -6.43
N GLY A 114 1.39 -4.43 -5.97
CA GLY A 114 1.02 -5.51 -5.05
C GLY A 114 1.25 -6.90 -5.62
N LEU A 115 0.75 -7.19 -6.82
CA LEU A 115 0.78 -8.53 -7.42
C LEU A 115 2.08 -8.87 -8.14
N CYS A 116 2.80 -7.86 -8.65
CA CYS A 116 3.98 -8.05 -9.51
C CYS A 116 5.31 -7.64 -8.85
N LEU A 117 5.28 -6.90 -7.74
CA LEU A 117 6.48 -6.51 -7.00
C LEU A 117 6.45 -7.06 -5.58
N LEU A 118 5.49 -6.63 -4.76
CA LEU A 118 5.48 -6.96 -3.34
C LEU A 118 5.17 -8.45 -3.11
N THR A 119 4.13 -9.00 -3.74
CA THR A 119 3.78 -10.41 -3.56
C THR A 119 4.93 -11.36 -3.95
N PRO A 120 5.62 -11.18 -5.11
CA PRO A 120 6.84 -11.92 -5.42
C PRO A 120 7.97 -11.73 -4.41
N ALA A 121 8.20 -10.49 -3.97
CA ALA A 121 9.23 -10.18 -2.97
C ALA A 121 8.97 -10.89 -1.63
N MET A 122 7.71 -11.08 -1.27
CA MET A 122 7.26 -11.81 -0.08
C MET A 122 7.20 -13.32 -0.26
N GLY A 123 7.60 -13.86 -1.42
CA GLY A 123 7.62 -15.30 -1.72
C GLY A 123 6.35 -15.85 -2.38
N GLY A 124 5.31 -15.03 -2.55
CA GLY A 124 4.03 -15.43 -3.17
C GLY A 124 4.08 -15.63 -4.69
N GLY A 125 5.21 -15.32 -5.34
CA GLY A 125 5.39 -15.44 -6.78
C GLY A 125 4.61 -14.39 -7.59
N MET A 126 4.85 -14.36 -8.91
CA MET A 126 4.15 -13.46 -9.84
C MET A 126 2.64 -13.74 -9.83
N LEU A 127 1.82 -12.70 -9.68
CA LEU A 127 0.36 -12.82 -9.58
C LEU A 127 -0.09 -13.81 -8.49
N ALA A 128 0.62 -13.86 -7.36
CA ALA A 128 0.33 -14.74 -6.23
C ALA A 128 0.36 -16.26 -6.54
N ARG A 129 1.01 -16.69 -7.63
CA ARG A 129 0.99 -18.09 -8.12
C ARG A 129 1.55 -19.13 -7.15
N ASN A 130 2.39 -18.72 -6.19
CA ASN A 130 2.97 -19.63 -5.18
C ASN A 130 2.20 -19.59 -3.85
N THR A 131 1.06 -18.89 -3.79
CA THR A 131 0.24 -18.84 -2.57
C THR A 131 -0.72 -20.02 -2.49
N PRO A 132 -1.12 -20.49 -1.28
CA PRO A 132 -2.00 -21.65 -1.14
C PRO A 132 -3.36 -21.51 -1.85
N ASN A 133 -3.86 -20.28 -2.00
CA ASN A 133 -5.06 -19.98 -2.76
C ASN A 133 -4.85 -18.69 -3.58
N GLN A 134 -4.38 -18.85 -4.81
CA GLN A 134 -4.05 -17.74 -5.71
C GLN A 134 -5.24 -16.83 -5.99
N ALA A 135 -6.40 -17.43 -6.34
CA ALA A 135 -7.60 -16.67 -6.68
C ALA A 135 -8.04 -15.77 -5.51
N GLN A 136 -8.09 -16.34 -4.30
CA GLN A 136 -8.43 -15.57 -3.10
C GLN A 136 -7.44 -14.45 -2.84
N ARG A 137 -6.12 -14.67 -3.04
CA ARG A 137 -5.11 -13.61 -2.86
C ARG A 137 -5.25 -12.47 -3.86
N ILE A 138 -5.57 -12.79 -5.12
CA ILE A 138 -5.84 -11.77 -6.14
C ILE A 138 -7.10 -10.98 -5.76
N ILE A 139 -8.19 -11.65 -5.39
CA ILE A 139 -9.44 -10.98 -4.98
C ILE A 139 -9.22 -10.07 -3.77
N GLU A 140 -8.53 -10.56 -2.74
CA GLU A 140 -8.18 -9.74 -1.56
C GLU A 140 -7.34 -8.52 -1.94
N THR A 141 -6.39 -8.68 -2.86
CA THR A 141 -5.57 -7.56 -3.35
C THR A 141 -6.45 -6.53 -4.06
N LEU A 142 -7.28 -6.96 -5.02
CA LEU A 142 -8.19 -6.08 -5.74
C LEU A 142 -9.15 -5.33 -4.81
N GLN A 143 -9.75 -6.02 -3.84
CA GLN A 143 -10.64 -5.40 -2.84
C GLN A 143 -9.92 -4.32 -2.03
N ASN A 144 -8.76 -4.65 -1.47
CA ASN A 144 -8.00 -3.73 -0.65
C ASN A 144 -7.58 -2.49 -1.44
N HIS A 145 -7.20 -2.66 -2.70
CA HIS A 145 -6.74 -1.56 -3.56
C HIS A 145 -7.91 -0.74 -4.12
N ALA A 146 -9.10 -1.33 -4.28
CA ALA A 146 -10.31 -0.58 -4.59
C ALA A 146 -10.69 0.36 -3.43
N ILE A 147 -10.59 -0.13 -2.18
CA ILE A 147 -10.81 0.69 -0.98
C ILE A 147 -9.75 1.80 -0.88
N PHE A 148 -8.48 1.49 -1.13
CA PHE A 148 -7.43 2.51 -1.16
C PHE A 148 -7.71 3.58 -2.22
N ALA A 149 -8.07 3.20 -3.45
CA ALA A 149 -8.39 4.14 -4.52
C ALA A 149 -9.56 5.06 -4.17
N LEU A 150 -10.63 4.49 -3.58
CA LEU A 150 -11.77 5.25 -3.12
C LEU A 150 -11.37 6.24 -2.01
N ALA A 151 -10.59 5.77 -1.02
CA ALA A 151 -10.12 6.62 0.07
C ALA A 151 -9.18 7.73 -0.41
N LEU A 152 -8.34 7.44 -1.41
CA LEU A 152 -7.45 8.40 -2.06
C LEU A 152 -8.26 9.50 -2.76
N TYR A 153 -9.28 9.11 -3.52
CA TYR A 153 -10.18 10.06 -4.19
C TYR A 153 -10.97 10.91 -3.19
N MET A 154 -11.61 10.27 -2.20
CA MET A 154 -12.42 10.96 -1.20
C MET A 154 -11.56 11.89 -0.33
N GLY A 155 -10.35 11.47 0.03
CA GLY A 155 -9.38 12.30 0.74
C GLY A 155 -8.96 13.52 -0.09
N ALA A 156 -8.70 13.33 -1.39
CA ALA A 156 -8.41 14.45 -2.29
C ALA A 156 -9.59 15.42 -2.39
N ARG A 157 -10.82 14.91 -2.52
CA ARG A 157 -12.06 15.72 -2.57
C ARG A 157 -12.33 16.48 -1.27
N ALA A 158 -11.98 15.92 -0.13
CA ALA A 158 -12.13 16.56 1.18
C ALA A 158 -11.04 17.59 1.47
N PHE A 159 -9.87 17.47 0.82
CA PHE A 159 -8.78 18.44 0.92
C PHE A 159 -9.03 19.69 0.07
N ALA A 160 -9.63 19.52 -1.11
CA ALA A 160 -9.94 20.57 -2.08
C ALA A 160 -11.02 21.54 -1.57
#